data_AF-A0A969XQ45-F1
#
_entry.id   AF-A0A969XQ45-F1
#
_cell.length_a   1.000
_cell.length_b   1.000
_cell.length_c   1.000
_cell.angle_alpha   90.00
_cell.angle_beta   90.00
_cell.angle_gamma   90.00
#
_symmetry.space_group_name_H-M   'P 1'
#
loop_
_entity.id
_entity.type
_entity.pdbx_description
1 polymer ?
#
loop_
_entity_poly.entity_id
_entity_poly.type
_entity_poly.pdbx_seq_one_letter_code
_entity_poly.pdbx_strand_id
1 'polypeptide(L)' 'GPRLEEGMVFAIEPMVDAGTHDVVVADDGWAIHTADGSLSAHFEHTVAVGKKGPRVLTRRRSERSGAGA' A
#
# COMPACT_ATOMS: atom_id res chain seq x y z
N GLY A 1 -2.79 -9.15 -14.87
CA GLY A 1 -2.28 -7.77 -15.02
C GLY A 1 -1.02 -7.77 -15.87
N PRO A 2 -0.44 -6.59 -16.14
CA PRO A 2 0.83 -6.46 -16.87
C PRO A 2 1.97 -7.18 -16.13
N ARG A 3 3.00 -7.59 -16.87
CA ARG A 3 4.24 -8.12 -16.26
C ARG A 3 5.02 -6.97 -15.62
N LEU A 4 5.64 -7.21 -14.47
CA LEU A 4 6.52 -6.25 -13.83
C LEU A 4 7.87 -6.23 -14.57
N GLU A 5 8.31 -5.04 -14.97
CA GLU A 5 9.54 -4.82 -15.72
C GLU A 5 10.47 -3.85 -14.98
N GLU A 6 11.77 -4.01 -15.19
CA GLU A 6 12.79 -3.14 -14.59
C GLU A 6 12.56 -1.68 -14.96
N GLY A 7 12.66 -0.79 -13.97
CA GLY A 7 12.45 0.66 -14.15
C GLY A 7 11.02 1.12 -13.82
N MET A 8 10.06 0.21 -13.67
CA MET A 8 8.73 0.56 -13.19
C MET A 8 8.75 0.96 -11.70
N VAL A 9 7.86 1.87 -11.32
CA VAL A 9 7.68 2.34 -9.94
C VAL A 9 6.18 2.37 -9.61
N PHE A 10 5.80 1.73 -8.50
CA PHE A 10 4.39 1.57 -8.09
C PHE A 10 4.18 1.91 -6.63
N ALA A 11 2.97 2.30 -6.27
CA ALA A 11 2.48 2.22 -4.91
C ALA A 11 1.98 0.80 -4.62
N ILE A 12 2.33 0.28 -3.45
CA ILE A 12 1.68 -0.88 -2.83
C ILE A 12 1.00 -0.35 -1.57
N GLU A 13 -0.32 -0.20 -1.64
CA GLU A 13 -1.14 0.61 -0.72
C GLU A 13 -2.36 -0.16 -0.18
N PRO A 14 -2.17 -1.32 0.49
CA PRO A 14 -3.30 -2.09 1.01
C PRO A 14 -4.11 -1.28 2.04
N MET A 15 -5.41 -1.32 1.85
CA MET A 15 -6.43 -0.98 2.85
C MET A 15 -7.04 -2.29 3.34
N VAL A 16 -7.16 -2.44 4.65
CA VAL A 16 -7.72 -3.64 5.28
C VAL A 16 -8.85 -3.24 6.20
N ASP A 17 -10.01 -3.82 5.95
CA ASP A 17 -11.24 -3.57 6.71
C ASP A 17 -11.47 -4.71 7.71
N ALA A 18 -11.89 -4.37 8.92
CA ALA A 18 -12.15 -5.35 9.98
C ALA A 18 -13.43 -6.16 9.74
N GLY A 19 -14.39 -5.60 9.01
CA GLY A 19 -15.67 -6.20 8.67
C GLY A 19 -15.77 -6.59 7.19
N THR A 20 -16.75 -6.05 6.47
CA THR A 20 -16.90 -6.27 5.02
C THR A 20 -15.88 -5.47 4.19
N HIS A 21 -15.64 -5.92 2.96
CA HIS A 21 -14.84 -5.23 1.95
C HIS A 21 -15.62 -4.18 1.15
N ASP A 22 -16.94 -4.10 1.35
CA ASP A 22 -17.79 -3.12 0.70
C ASP A 22 -17.53 -1.72 1.26
N VAL A 23 -17.55 -0.70 0.39
CA VAL A 23 -17.30 0.70 0.77
C VAL A 23 -18.40 1.63 0.25
N VAL A 24 -18.52 2.80 0.88
CA VAL A 24 -19.38 3.90 0.43
C VAL A 24 -18.54 5.17 0.25
N VAL A 25 -18.81 5.90 -0.83
CA VAL A 25 -18.24 7.23 -1.06
C VAL A 25 -19.16 8.26 -0.41
N ALA A 26 -18.60 9.15 0.41
CA ALA A 26 -19.36 10.20 1.07
C ALA A 26 -19.89 11.24 0.08
N ASP A 27 -20.85 12.06 0.53
CA ASP A 27 -21.48 13.10 -0.29
C ASP A 27 -20.48 14.17 -0.77
N ASP A 28 -19.30 14.28 -0.14
CA ASP A 28 -18.22 15.17 -0.58
C ASP A 28 -17.49 14.66 -1.84
N GLY A 29 -17.72 13.41 -2.25
CA GLY A 29 -17.10 12.77 -3.40
C GLY A 29 -15.66 12.30 -3.18
N TRP A 30 -15.14 12.35 -1.95
CA TRP A 30 -13.75 12.05 -1.63
C TRP A 30 -13.59 11.03 -0.50
N ALA A 31 -14.29 11.21 0.62
CA ALA A 31 -14.13 10.32 1.75
C ALA A 31 -14.73 8.94 1.44
N ILE A 32 -13.99 7.89 1.80
CA ILE A 32 -14.42 6.50 1.63
C ILE A 32 -14.57 5.89 3.02
N HIS A 33 -15.73 5.30 3.29
CA HIS A 33 -16.04 4.61 4.54
C HIS A 33 -16.34 3.14 4.26
N THR A 34 -16.05 2.26 5.23
CA THR A 34 -16.55 0.88 5.23
C THR A 34 -18.07 0.90 5.26
N ALA A 35 -18.72 0.06 4.46
CA ALA A 35 -20.18 0.05 4.35
C ALA A 35 -20.87 -0.40 5.64
N ASP A 36 -20.18 -1.16 6.50
CA ASP A 36 -20.69 -1.62 7.79
C ASP A 36 -20.23 -0.75 8.99
N GLY A 37 -19.48 0.32 8.74
CA GLY A 37 -18.97 1.23 9.76
C GLY A 37 -17.86 0.66 10.65
N SER A 38 -17.31 -0.51 10.32
CA SER A 38 -16.19 -1.11 11.04
C SER A 38 -14.85 -0.39 10.76
N LEU A 39 -13.83 -0.65 11.59
CA LEU A 39 -12.51 -0.01 11.45
C LEU A 39 -11.81 -0.44 10.17
N SER A 40 -11.08 0.50 9.56
CA SER A 40 -10.18 0.28 8.44
C SER A 40 -8.78 0.80 8.75
N ALA A 41 -7.77 0.17 8.18
CA ALA A 41 -6.38 0.60 8.27
C ALA A 41 -5.72 0.60 6.89
N HIS A 42 -4.92 1.64 6.62
CA HIS A 42 -4.16 1.80 5.38
C HIS A 42 -2.66 1.85 5.70
N PHE A 43 -1.84 1.22 4.87
CA PHE A 43 -0.41 1.52 4.81
C PHE A 43 0.09 1.51 3.37
N GLU A 44 1.09 2.34 3.06
CA GLU A 44 1.62 2.46 1.70
C GLU A 44 3.15 2.44 1.66
N HIS A 45 3.68 1.79 0.63
CA HIS A 45 5.04 2.03 0.16
C HIS A 45 5.12 2.27 -1.35
N THR A 46 6.03 3.16 -1.75
CA THR A 46 6.49 3.26 -3.13
C THR A 46 7.61 2.26 -3.38
N VAL A 47 7.46 1.42 -4.40
CA VAL A 47 8.37 0.31 -4.73
C VAL A 47 8.85 0.45 -6.17
N ALA A 48 10.17 0.46 -6.36
CA ALA A 48 10.79 0.36 -7.68
C ALA A 48 11.12 -1.10 -8.02
N VAL A 49 10.76 -1.53 -9.23
CA VAL A 49 11.17 -2.82 -9.78
C VAL A 49 12.61 -2.71 -10.26
N GLY A 50 13.53 -3.39 -9.59
CA GLY A 50 14.95 -3.40 -9.93
C GLY A 50 15.41 -4.75 -10.47
N LYS A 51 16.53 -4.74 -11.21
CA LYS A 51 17.18 -5.96 -11.74
C LYS A 51 17.48 -7.03 -10.68
N LYS A 52 17.79 -6.61 -9.45
CA LYS A 52 18.15 -7.48 -8.32
C LYS A 52 16.98 -7.74 -7.36
N GLY A 53 15.75 -7.40 -7.77
CA GLY A 53 14.56 -7.44 -6.94
C GLY A 53 13.99 -6.05 -6.62
N PRO A 54 12.84 -6.01 -5.91
CA PRO A 54 12.15 -4.77 -5.59
C PRO A 54 12.93 -3.92 -4.58
N ARG A 55 12.89 -2.61 -4.74
CA ARG A 55 13.43 -1.63 -3.80
C ARG A 55 12.29 -0.82 -3.21
N VAL A 56 12.12 -0.90 -1.89
CA VAL A 56 11.14 -0.08 -1.17
C VAL A 56 11.73 1.29 -0.92
N LEU A 57 11.20 2.32 -1.57
CA LEU A 57 11.75 3.68 -1.59
C LEU A 57 11.36 4.50 -0.36
N THR A 58 10.23 4.18 0.26
CA THR A 58 9.67 4.92 1.40
C THR A 58 9.75 4.17 2.74
N ARG A 59 10.68 3.21 2.87
CA ARG A 59 10.92 2.50 4.14
C ARG A 59 11.23 3.46 5.29
N ARG A 60 10.56 3.26 6.42
CA ARG A 60 10.87 3.92 7.69
C ARG A 60 12.25 3.49 8.19
N ARG A 61 12.80 4.29 9.11
CA ARG A 61 14.12 3.97 9.69
C ARG A 61 14.12 2.64 10.45
N SER A 62 13.03 2.35 11.15
CA SER A 62 12.83 1.12 11.93
C SER A 62 12.65 -0.14 11.08
N GLU A 63 12.26 0.00 9.81
CA GLU A 63 12.01 -1.12 8.88
C GLU A 63 13.27 -1.53 8.11
N ARG A 64 14.37 -0.80 8.31
CA ARG A 64 15.67 -1.21 7.78
C ARG A 64 16.21 -2.30 8.70
N SER A 65 16.13 -3.55 8.27
CA SER A 65 17.00 -4.59 8.80
C SER A 65 18.45 -4.11 8.68
N GLY A 66 19.20 -4.22 9.78
CA GLY A 66 20.59 -3.77 9.85
C GLY A 66 21.35 -4.23 8.61
N ALA A 67 21.90 -3.28 7.87
CA ALA A 67 22.97 -3.57 6.94
C ALA A 67 24.17 -4.02 7.80
N GLY A 68 24.28 -5.32 8.04
CA GLY A 68 25.36 -5.96 8.80
C GLY A 68 24.92 -6.60 10.12
N ALA A 69 24.42 -7.84 10.03
CA ALA A 69 24.98 -8.95 10.80
C ALA A 69 25.66 -9.89 9.80
#